data_AF-X1DXL7-F1
#
_entry.id   AF-X1DXL7-F1
#
_cell.length_a   1.000
_cell.length_b   1.000
_cell.length_c   1.000
_cell.angle_alpha   90.00
_cell.angle_beta   90.00
_cell.angle_gamma   90.00
#
_symmetry.space_group_name_H-M   'P 1'
#
loop_
_entity.id
_entity.type
_entity.pdbx_description
1 polymer ?
#
loop_
_entity_poly.entity_id
_entity_poly.type
_entity_poly.pdbx_seq_one_letter_code
_entity_poly.pdbx_strand_id
1 'polypeptide(L)'
;NGCLVHNSGIKPPQCWIYPTNFSNPDNNEISCKRATGWKIIDSDKSKTAEELLQYYIFLCKLEAKREIRNIKNRLSSSISANTLKKSLKNTPPYEISGFSDMWDCISILPAEGFSLQLKKYCQRANKQCDFLRCSSVCDIVSNDLINFLQQNLYDYIKSPYYGPDVDGEYPIIKLKKIEEEK
;
A
#
# COMPACT_ATOMS: atom_id res chain seq x y z
N ASN A 1 -3.31 -6.90 30.04
CA ASN A 1 -2.59 -7.13 28.76
C ASN A 1 -3.35 -6.70 27.49
N GLY A 2 -4.62 -6.26 27.56
CA GLY A 2 -5.33 -5.74 26.37
C GLY A 2 -4.82 -4.41 25.80
N CYS A 3 -4.04 -3.63 26.58
CA CYS A 3 -3.54 -2.32 26.13
C CYS A 3 -2.36 -2.41 25.13
N LEU A 4 -1.59 -3.49 25.14
CA LEU A 4 -0.45 -3.65 24.21
C LEU A 4 -0.90 -3.88 22.76
N VAL A 5 -2.06 -4.50 22.56
CA VAL A 5 -2.67 -4.69 21.23
C VAL A 5 -3.27 -3.41 20.68
N HIS A 6 -3.75 -2.50 21.54
CA HIS A 6 -4.20 -1.17 21.13
C HIS A 6 -3.05 -0.28 20.66
N ASN A 7 -1.88 -0.39 21.32
CA ASN A 7 -0.71 0.43 20.98
C ASN A 7 0.06 -0.06 19.75
N SER A 8 -0.22 -1.28 19.25
CA SER A 8 0.38 -1.78 18.01
C SER A 8 -0.33 -1.30 16.75
N GLY A 9 -1.50 -0.65 16.86
CA GLY A 9 -2.28 -0.16 15.72
C GLY A 9 -2.94 -1.25 14.86
N ILE A 10 -2.78 -2.52 15.23
CA ILE A 10 -3.28 -3.66 14.46
C ILE A 10 -4.67 -4.03 15.00
N LYS A 11 -5.71 -3.88 14.18
CA LYS A 11 -6.95 -4.65 14.39
C LYS A 11 -6.60 -6.12 14.12
N PRO A 12 -6.62 -7.01 15.12
CA PRO A 12 -6.24 -8.39 14.88
C PRO A 12 -7.20 -8.98 13.83
N PRO A 13 -6.68 -9.55 12.73
CA PRO A 13 -7.52 -10.12 11.69
C PRO A 13 -8.36 -11.27 12.25
N GLN A 14 -9.56 -11.46 11.72
CA GLN A 14 -10.48 -12.53 12.13
C GLN A 14 -9.85 -13.94 12.09
N CYS A 15 -8.77 -14.14 11.34
CA CYS A 15 -8.03 -15.39 11.31
C CYS A 15 -7.20 -15.69 12.59
N TRP A 16 -6.93 -14.70 13.45
CA TRP A 16 -6.36 -14.92 14.79
C TRP A 16 -7.39 -15.36 15.83
N ILE A 17 -8.68 -15.19 15.52
CA ILE A 17 -9.81 -15.58 16.37
C ILE A 17 -10.07 -17.10 16.25
N TYR A 18 -9.70 -17.71 15.12
CA TYR A 18 -9.82 -19.14 14.84
C TYR A 18 -8.43 -19.75 14.69
N PRO A 19 -7.80 -20.24 15.77
CA PRO A 19 -8.12 -21.55 16.33
C PRO A 19 -8.07 -21.61 17.88
N THR A 20 -8.11 -20.47 18.57
CA THR A 20 -7.68 -20.35 19.97
C THR A 20 -8.77 -20.53 21.03
N ASN A 21 -10.04 -20.77 20.64
CA ASN A 21 -11.20 -20.94 21.54
C ASN A 21 -11.20 -19.91 22.69
N PHE A 22 -11.81 -18.75 22.47
CA PHE A 22 -12.00 -17.76 23.54
C PHE A 22 -12.72 -18.36 24.76
N SER A 23 -12.40 -17.82 25.93
CA SER A 23 -13.11 -18.12 27.17
C SER A 23 -14.47 -17.48 27.04
N ASN A 24 -15.44 -18.28 26.62
CA ASN A 24 -16.85 -17.94 26.62
C ASN A 24 -17.50 -18.62 27.84
N PRO A 25 -17.26 -18.14 29.07
CA PRO A 25 -17.81 -18.77 30.27
C PRO A 25 -19.35 -18.82 30.26
N ASP A 26 -20.01 -17.93 29.51
CA ASP A 26 -21.47 -17.76 29.50
C ASP A 26 -22.15 -18.29 28.22
N ASN A 27 -21.39 -18.87 27.28
CA ASN A 27 -21.89 -19.48 26.03
C ASN A 27 -22.80 -18.60 25.14
N ASN A 28 -22.70 -17.27 25.25
CA ASN A 28 -23.51 -16.33 24.47
C ASN A 28 -22.83 -15.92 23.14
N GLU A 29 -23.62 -15.42 22.19
CA GLU A 29 -23.12 -14.82 20.94
C GLU A 29 -22.16 -13.67 21.27
N ILE A 30 -20.93 -13.80 20.79
CA ILE A 30 -19.85 -12.88 21.06
C ILE A 30 -20.07 -11.60 20.23
N SER A 31 -20.61 -10.56 20.87
CA SER A 31 -20.66 -9.21 20.29
C SER A 31 -19.36 -8.46 20.58
N CYS A 32 -18.72 -7.94 19.54
CA CYS A 32 -17.39 -7.29 19.56
C CYS A 32 -17.40 -5.89 20.23
N LYS A 33 -18.17 -5.69 21.30
CA LYS A 33 -18.34 -4.41 21.99
C LYS A 33 -18.27 -4.56 23.51
N ARG A 34 -17.11 -4.90 24.06
CA ARG A 34 -16.79 -4.56 25.46
C ARG A 34 -15.32 -4.20 25.61
N ALA A 35 -15.08 -3.07 26.27
CA ALA A 35 -13.79 -2.45 26.57
C ALA A 35 -12.87 -3.29 27.50
N THR A 36 -13.23 -4.54 27.76
CA THR A 36 -12.46 -5.50 28.53
C THR A 36 -11.73 -6.40 27.55
N GLY A 37 -10.47 -6.07 27.25
CA GLY A 37 -9.65 -6.83 26.31
C GLY A 37 -9.63 -8.34 26.61
N TRP A 38 -9.43 -9.11 25.55
CA TRP A 38 -9.37 -10.57 25.59
C TRP A 38 -8.25 -11.07 26.51
N LYS A 39 -8.54 -12.07 27.35
CA LYS A 39 -7.52 -12.78 28.13
C LYS A 39 -7.04 -13.98 27.32
N ILE A 40 -5.72 -14.07 27.16
CA ILE A 40 -5.07 -15.26 26.60
C ILE A 40 -5.28 -16.40 27.61
N ILE A 41 -5.96 -17.46 27.19
CA ILE A 41 -6.28 -18.62 28.04
C ILE A 41 -5.19 -19.69 27.94
N ASP A 42 -4.49 -19.72 26.81
CA ASP A 42 -3.45 -20.70 26.49
C ASP A 42 -2.21 -19.95 25.97
N SER A 43 -1.26 -19.69 26.88
CA SER A 43 -0.05 -18.93 26.55
C SER A 43 0.87 -19.70 25.60
N ASP A 44 0.90 -21.02 25.72
CA ASP A 44 1.79 -21.87 24.94
C ASP A 44 1.37 -21.86 23.46
N LYS A 45 0.06 -22.03 23.18
CA LYS A 45 -0.44 -21.90 21.80
C LYS A 45 -0.28 -20.49 21.25
N SER A 46 -0.44 -19.46 22.09
CA SER A 46 -0.26 -18.08 21.66
C SER A 46 1.18 -17.80 21.23
N LYS A 47 2.16 -18.35 21.97
CA LYS A 47 3.58 -18.28 21.62
C LYS A 47 3.87 -19.02 20.32
N THR A 48 3.32 -20.22 20.13
CA THR A 48 3.46 -20.96 18.86
C THR A 48 2.85 -20.20 17.68
N ALA A 49 1.68 -19.56 17.87
CA ALA A 49 1.06 -18.75 16.83
C ALA A 49 1.88 -17.51 16.47
N GLU A 50 2.52 -16.87 17.46
CA GLU A 50 3.45 -15.78 17.23
C GLU A 50 4.69 -16.25 16.45
N GLU A 51 5.29 -17.37 16.84
CA GLU A 51 6.44 -17.97 16.13
C GLU A 51 6.07 -18.30 14.66
N LEU A 52 4.89 -18.88 14.43
CA LEU A 52 4.38 -19.15 13.07
C LEU A 52 4.16 -17.87 12.27
N LEU A 53 3.59 -16.83 12.88
CA LEU A 53 3.39 -15.54 12.21
C LEU A 53 4.74 -14.91 11.84
N GLN A 54 5.71 -14.92 12.75
CA GLN A 54 7.04 -14.39 12.46
C GLN A 54 7.73 -15.15 11.33
N TYR A 55 7.57 -16.49 11.30
CA TYR A 55 8.09 -17.30 10.22
C TYR A 55 7.39 -17.00 8.88
N TYR A 56 6.06 -16.84 8.88
CA TYR A 56 5.30 -16.42 7.71
C TYR A 56 5.76 -15.05 7.18
N ILE A 57 5.88 -14.05 8.05
CA ILE A 57 6.39 -12.72 7.70
C ILE A 57 7.80 -12.82 7.09
N PHE A 58 8.66 -13.67 7.65
CA PHE A 58 9.99 -13.92 7.11
C PHE A 58 9.94 -14.50 5.68
N LEU A 59 9.08 -15.49 5.43
CA LEU A 59 8.88 -16.05 4.10
C LEU A 59 8.36 -15.01 3.10
N CYS A 60 7.37 -14.20 3.48
CA CYS A 60 6.87 -13.11 2.65
C CYS A 60 7.97 -12.10 2.30
N LYS A 61 8.83 -11.75 3.25
CA LYS A 61 9.98 -10.86 3.00
C LYS A 61 10.99 -11.47 2.03
N LEU A 62 11.22 -12.79 2.09
CA LEU A 62 12.08 -13.49 1.13
C LEU A 62 11.49 -13.52 -0.28
N GLU A 63 10.19 -13.77 -0.39
CA GLU A 63 9.46 -13.76 -1.65
C GLU A 63 9.44 -12.37 -2.28
N ALA A 64 9.10 -11.34 -1.51
CA ALA A 64 9.14 -9.94 -1.95
C ALA A 64 10.53 -9.58 -2.51
N LYS A 65 11.62 -9.97 -1.84
CA LYS A 65 12.99 -9.77 -2.35
C LYS A 65 13.26 -10.43 -3.70
N ARG A 66 12.66 -11.60 -3.97
CA ARG A 66 12.79 -12.28 -5.26
C ARG A 66 11.96 -11.55 -6.33
N GLU A 67 10.75 -11.11 -5.98
CA GLU A 67 9.82 -10.40 -6.87
C GLU A 67 10.29 -9.00 -7.28
N ILE A 68 11.17 -8.34 -6.52
CA ILE A 68 11.76 -7.03 -6.91
C ILE A 68 12.34 -7.05 -8.34
N ARG A 69 12.89 -8.20 -8.77
CA ARG A 69 13.44 -8.36 -10.13
C ARG A 69 12.35 -8.29 -11.20
N ASN A 70 11.12 -8.71 -10.88
CA ASN A 70 9.98 -8.74 -11.79
C ASN A 70 9.27 -7.38 -11.90
N ILE A 71 9.40 -6.50 -10.90
CA ILE A 71 8.79 -5.15 -10.92
C ILE A 71 9.22 -4.35 -12.16
N LYS A 72 10.50 -4.46 -12.56
CA LYS A 72 10.99 -3.82 -13.80
C LYS A 72 10.25 -4.34 -15.03
N ASN A 73 9.94 -5.63 -15.07
CA ASN A 73 9.21 -6.26 -16.17
C ASN A 73 7.74 -5.82 -16.19
N ARG A 74 7.12 -5.65 -15.02
CA ARG A 74 5.74 -5.13 -14.91
C ARG A 74 5.63 -3.71 -15.46
N LEU A 75 6.63 -2.86 -15.24
CA LEU A 75 6.69 -1.51 -15.78
C LEU A 75 7.09 -1.42 -17.25
N SER A 76 7.96 -2.31 -17.72
CA SER A 76 8.47 -2.30 -19.10
C SER A 76 7.52 -2.98 -20.08
N SER A 77 6.57 -3.79 -19.59
CA SER A 77 5.54 -4.37 -20.44
C SER A 77 4.62 -3.28 -20.99
N SER A 78 4.51 -3.22 -22.32
CA SER A 78 3.66 -2.25 -23.02
C SER A 78 2.19 -2.36 -22.61
N ILE A 79 1.73 -3.58 -22.25
CA ILE A 79 0.38 -3.85 -21.80
C ILE A 79 0.10 -3.16 -20.45
N SER A 80 0.96 -3.36 -19.45
CA SER A 80 0.81 -2.75 -18.12
C SER A 80 0.88 -1.22 -18.20
N ALA A 81 1.83 -0.67 -18.96
CA ALA A 81 1.93 0.77 -19.18
C ALA A 81 0.66 1.35 -19.83
N ASN A 82 0.08 0.65 -20.81
CA ASN A 82 -1.17 1.05 -21.45
C ASN A 82 -2.36 0.96 -20.51
N THR A 83 -2.43 -0.08 -19.67
CA THR A 83 -3.48 -0.23 -18.66
C THR A 83 -3.41 0.89 -17.63
N LEU A 84 -2.22 1.16 -17.08
CA LEU A 84 -2.01 2.26 -16.13
C LEU A 84 -2.37 3.61 -16.76
N LYS A 85 -1.96 3.84 -18.02
CA LYS A 85 -2.32 5.06 -18.76
C LYS A 85 -3.83 5.22 -18.92
N LYS A 86 -4.56 4.13 -19.23
CA LYS A 86 -6.03 4.16 -19.30
C LYS A 86 -6.64 4.49 -17.95
N SER A 87 -6.16 3.90 -16.86
CA SER A 87 -6.62 4.20 -15.51
C SER A 87 -6.39 5.67 -15.15
N LEU A 88 -5.24 6.25 -15.49
CA LEU A 88 -4.93 7.66 -15.23
C LEU A 88 -5.91 8.59 -15.97
N LYS A 89 -6.24 8.27 -17.22
CA LYS A 89 -7.23 9.03 -18.01
C LYS A 89 -8.65 8.92 -17.49
N ASN A 90 -8.97 7.91 -16.69
CA ASN A 90 -10.31 7.71 -16.13
C ASN A 90 -10.41 8.18 -14.68
N THR A 91 -9.32 8.70 -14.10
CA THR A 91 -9.27 9.12 -12.70
C THR A 91 -9.03 10.62 -12.62
N PRO A 92 -9.82 11.37 -11.85
CA PRO A 92 -9.55 12.77 -11.57
C PRO A 92 -8.17 12.93 -10.91
N PRO A 93 -7.38 13.94 -11.30
CA PRO A 93 -5.99 14.05 -10.85
C PRO A 93 -5.90 14.37 -9.34
N TYR A 94 -6.96 14.90 -8.72
CA TYR A 94 -7.05 15.12 -7.28
C TYR A 94 -7.33 13.86 -6.46
N GLU A 95 -7.74 12.75 -7.09
CA GLU A 95 -7.99 11.47 -6.41
C GLU A 95 -6.75 10.57 -6.42
N ILE A 96 -5.63 11.04 -6.96
CA ILE A 96 -4.41 10.26 -7.13
C ILE A 96 -3.40 10.65 -6.05
N SER A 97 -3.01 9.69 -5.21
CA SER A 97 -1.96 9.84 -4.20
C SER A 97 -0.63 9.19 -4.62
N GLY A 98 -0.67 8.25 -5.55
CA GLY A 98 0.52 7.59 -6.09
C GLY A 98 0.20 6.37 -6.94
N PHE A 99 1.01 5.32 -6.77
CA PHE A 99 0.87 4.06 -7.48
C PHE A 99 0.88 2.89 -6.49
N SER A 100 0.34 1.75 -6.88
CA SER A 100 0.39 0.52 -6.08
C SER A 100 0.77 -0.67 -6.97
N ASP A 101 1.72 -1.48 -6.51
CA ASP A 101 2.09 -2.76 -7.12
C ASP A 101 1.06 -3.81 -6.75
N MET A 102 0.28 -4.22 -7.74
CA MET A 102 -0.61 -5.36 -7.64
C MET A 102 0.15 -6.60 -8.12
N TRP A 103 -0.48 -7.77 -8.03
CA TRP A 103 0.14 -9.05 -8.38
C TRP A 103 0.78 -9.10 -9.78
N ASP A 104 0.15 -8.48 -10.77
CA ASP A 104 0.53 -8.57 -12.19
C ASP A 104 0.72 -7.20 -12.86
N CYS A 105 0.26 -6.12 -12.22
CA CYS A 105 0.24 -4.79 -12.81
C CYS A 105 0.48 -3.70 -11.77
N ILE A 106 0.81 -2.51 -12.26
CA ILE A 106 0.81 -1.31 -11.42
C ILE A 106 -0.48 -0.55 -11.64
N SER A 107 -1.12 -0.21 -10.53
CA SER A 107 -2.38 0.52 -10.49
C SER A 107 -2.20 1.89 -9.83
N ILE A 108 -3.27 2.69 -9.84
CA ILE A 108 -3.31 3.98 -9.16
C ILE A 108 -3.52 3.74 -7.67
N LEU A 109 -2.71 4.40 -6.84
CA LEU A 109 -3.00 4.52 -5.42
C LEU A 109 -4.00 5.66 -5.23
N PRO A 110 -5.23 5.38 -4.78
CA PRO A 110 -6.23 6.41 -4.54
C PRO A 110 -5.83 7.28 -3.34
N ALA A 111 -6.28 8.54 -3.36
CA ALA A 111 -6.19 9.42 -2.21
C ALA A 111 -7.40 9.19 -1.29
N GLU A 112 -7.20 9.27 0.03
CA GLU A 112 -8.30 9.23 1.00
C GLU A 112 -9.21 10.48 0.94
N GLY A 113 -8.86 11.46 0.11
CA GLY A 113 -9.58 12.72 -0.11
C GLY A 113 -8.96 13.50 -1.26
N PHE A 114 -8.81 14.83 -1.12
CA PHE A 114 -8.14 15.65 -2.13
C PHE A 114 -6.61 15.60 -1.99
N SER A 115 -5.95 15.04 -3.01
CA SER A 115 -4.51 15.09 -3.17
C SER A 115 -4.09 16.33 -3.95
N LEU A 116 -3.01 17.00 -3.52
CA LEU A 116 -2.38 18.11 -4.26
C LEU A 116 -1.11 17.67 -5.00
N GLN A 117 -0.77 16.39 -4.98
CA GLN A 117 0.54 15.88 -5.43
C GLN A 117 0.74 16.07 -6.94
N LEU A 118 -0.34 15.97 -7.71
CA LEU A 118 -0.34 16.11 -9.17
C LEU A 118 -0.44 17.57 -9.64
N LYS A 119 -0.78 18.53 -8.76
CA LYS A 119 -0.96 19.95 -9.12
C LYS A 119 0.23 20.50 -9.90
N LYS A 120 1.46 20.23 -9.43
CA LYS A 120 2.69 20.68 -10.10
C LYS A 120 2.87 20.08 -11.50
N TYR A 121 2.50 18.81 -11.71
CA TYR A 121 2.56 18.16 -13.03
C TYR A 121 1.53 18.78 -13.98
N CYS A 122 0.30 18.96 -13.52
CA CYS A 122 -0.76 19.59 -14.31
C CYS A 122 -0.42 21.03 -14.70
N GLN A 123 0.11 21.83 -13.77
CA GLN A 123 0.52 23.21 -14.04
C GLN A 123 1.72 23.34 -14.99
N ARG A 124 2.64 22.37 -14.96
CA ARG A 124 3.75 22.30 -15.93
C ARG A 124 3.23 22.02 -17.34
N ALA A 125 2.28 21.09 -17.48
CA ALA A 125 1.67 20.75 -18.77
C ALA A 125 0.77 21.88 -19.30
N ASN A 126 -0.02 22.52 -18.43
CA ASN A 126 -0.85 23.66 -18.77
C ASN A 126 -1.01 24.60 -17.56
N LYS A 127 -0.46 25.83 -17.66
CA LYS A 127 -0.48 26.83 -16.58
C LYS A 127 -1.89 27.24 -16.14
N GLN A 128 -2.89 27.12 -17.01
CA GLN A 128 -4.30 27.46 -16.73
C GLN A 128 -5.16 26.25 -16.34
N CYS A 129 -4.55 25.08 -16.11
CA CYS A 129 -5.28 23.88 -15.73
C CYS A 129 -5.93 24.04 -14.35
N ASP A 130 -7.27 23.97 -14.31
CA ASP A 130 -8.02 23.83 -13.06
C ASP A 130 -8.05 22.36 -12.62
N PHE A 131 -6.97 21.98 -11.93
CA PHE A 131 -6.75 20.62 -11.42
C PHE A 131 -7.90 20.07 -10.58
N LEU A 132 -8.53 20.89 -9.73
CA LEU A 132 -9.58 20.43 -8.80
C LEU A 132 -10.89 20.12 -9.52
N ARG A 133 -11.12 20.73 -10.69
CA ARG A 133 -12.31 20.50 -11.52
C ARG A 133 -12.06 19.56 -12.69
N CYS A 134 -10.83 19.11 -12.85
CA CYS A 134 -10.45 18.23 -13.94
C CYS A 134 -10.99 16.82 -13.68
N SER A 135 -11.71 16.26 -14.64
CA SER A 135 -12.28 14.91 -14.53
C SER A 135 -11.28 13.80 -14.86
N SER A 136 -10.16 14.13 -15.51
CA SER A 136 -9.23 13.13 -16.05
C SER A 136 -7.81 13.68 -16.22
N VAL A 137 -6.81 12.82 -16.04
CA VAL A 137 -5.42 13.16 -16.33
C VAL A 137 -5.21 13.22 -17.85
N CYS A 138 -4.62 14.30 -18.36
CA CYS A 138 -4.31 14.43 -19.78
C CYS A 138 -3.14 13.51 -20.21
N ASP A 139 -2.96 13.34 -21.52
CA ASP A 139 -1.91 12.47 -22.08
C ASP A 139 -0.50 12.88 -21.67
N ILE A 140 -0.22 14.19 -21.65
CA ILE A 140 1.09 14.74 -21.29
C ILE A 140 1.42 14.35 -19.86
N VAL A 141 0.53 14.67 -18.91
CA VAL A 141 0.73 14.35 -17.48
C VAL A 141 0.76 12.84 -17.25
N SER A 142 -0.08 12.07 -17.95
CA SER A 142 -0.06 10.60 -17.83
C SER A 142 1.28 10.00 -18.25
N ASN A 143 1.85 10.45 -19.36
CA ASN A 143 3.16 9.99 -19.84
C ASN A 143 4.27 10.42 -18.87
N ASP A 144 4.25 11.68 -18.41
CA ASP A 144 5.23 12.20 -17.46
C ASP A 144 5.22 11.41 -16.15
N LEU A 145 4.04 11.06 -15.65
CA LEU A 145 3.86 10.27 -14.43
C LEU A 145 4.39 8.84 -14.58
N ILE A 146 4.15 8.19 -15.72
CA ILE A 146 4.66 6.85 -16.00
C ILE A 146 6.18 6.87 -16.10
N ASN A 147 6.75 7.86 -16.82
CA ASN A 147 8.20 8.03 -16.93
C ASN A 147 8.83 8.30 -15.56
N PHE A 148 8.23 9.20 -14.77
CA PHE A 148 8.65 9.50 -13.41
C PHE A 148 8.68 8.25 -12.53
N LEU A 149 7.64 7.41 -12.61
CA LEU A 149 7.60 6.14 -11.89
C LEU A 149 8.71 5.19 -12.35
N GLN A 150 8.88 5.00 -13.67
CA GLN A 150 9.91 4.12 -14.22
C GLN A 150 11.33 4.52 -13.80
N GLN A 151 11.61 5.82 -13.73
CA GLN A 151 12.93 6.35 -13.35
C GLN A 151 13.23 6.23 -11.85
N ASN A 152 12.20 6.24 -11.00
CA ASN A 152 12.39 6.36 -9.55
C ASN A 152 11.99 5.11 -8.77
N LEU A 153 11.16 4.22 -9.32
CA LEU A 153 10.62 3.08 -8.57
C LEU A 153 11.72 2.13 -8.08
N TYR A 154 12.72 1.85 -8.91
CA TYR A 154 13.78 0.93 -8.53
C TYR A 154 14.63 1.45 -7.37
N ASP A 155 14.93 2.75 -7.37
CA ASP A 155 15.72 3.37 -6.32
C ASP A 155 14.89 3.52 -5.03
N TYR A 156 13.58 3.77 -5.18
CA TYR A 156 12.64 3.77 -4.07
C TYR A 156 12.60 2.42 -3.35
N ILE A 157 12.43 1.33 -4.09
CA ILE A 157 12.39 -0.03 -3.53
C ILE A 157 13.71 -0.42 -2.87
N LYS A 158 14.83 0.02 -3.44
CA LYS A 158 16.16 -0.22 -2.89
C LYS A 158 16.51 0.67 -1.70
N SER A 159 15.80 1.77 -1.52
CA SER A 159 16.09 2.73 -0.45
C SER A 159 15.98 2.03 0.90
N PRO A 160 16.99 2.20 1.78
CA PRO A 160 16.95 1.62 3.11
C PRO A 160 15.85 2.23 3.99
N TYR A 161 15.30 3.38 3.60
CA TYR A 161 14.30 4.13 4.37
C TYR A 161 12.86 3.79 4.00
N TYR A 162 12.60 3.41 2.75
CA TYR A 162 11.25 3.11 2.26
C TYR A 162 11.06 1.61 1.99
N GLY A 163 12.09 0.93 1.46
CA GLY A 163 12.04 -0.49 1.16
C GLY A 163 10.91 -0.89 0.20
N PRO A 164 10.76 -2.20 -0.08
CA PRO A 164 9.51 -2.71 -0.62
C PRO A 164 8.43 -2.49 0.45
N ASP A 165 7.51 -1.56 0.18
CA ASP A 165 6.33 -1.38 1.02
C ASP A 165 5.58 -2.72 1.08
N VAL A 166 5.19 -3.13 2.29
CA VAL A 166 4.50 -4.42 2.51
C VAL A 166 3.18 -4.47 1.76
N ASP A 167 2.57 -3.30 1.55
CA ASP A 167 1.31 -3.13 0.85
C ASP A 167 1.51 -2.76 -0.63
N GLY A 168 2.76 -2.74 -1.11
CA GLY A 168 3.10 -2.41 -2.50
C GLY A 168 2.83 -0.94 -2.86
N GLU A 169 2.67 -0.06 -1.89
CA GLU A 169 2.32 1.35 -2.13
C GLU A 169 3.52 2.23 -2.45
N TYR A 170 3.37 3.04 -3.50
CA TYR A 170 4.34 4.02 -3.98
C TYR A 170 3.74 5.43 -4.04
N PRO A 171 3.55 6.12 -2.90
CA PRO A 171 3.08 7.50 -2.87
C PRO A 171 4.00 8.44 -3.66
N ILE A 172 3.45 9.34 -4.47
CA ILE A 172 4.25 10.29 -5.29
C ILE A 172 5.14 11.16 -4.40
N ILE A 173 4.68 11.55 -3.21
CA ILE A 173 5.47 12.34 -2.26
C ILE A 173 6.74 11.60 -1.80
N LYS A 174 6.68 10.29 -1.60
CA LYS A 174 7.86 9.51 -1.19
C LYS A 174 8.77 9.24 -2.39
N LEU A 175 8.20 8.94 -3.56
CA LEU A 175 8.96 8.81 -4.82
C LEU A 175 9.73 10.11 -5.17
N LYS A 176 9.14 11.28 -4.90
CA LYS A 176 9.80 12.58 -5.14
C LYS A 176 10.99 12.82 -4.21
N LYS A 177 10.92 12.40 -2.95
CA LYS A 177 12.07 12.51 -2.04
C LYS A 177 13.28 11.74 -2.59
N ILE A 178 13.05 10.56 -3.17
CA ILE A 178 14.10 9.79 -3.83
C ILE A 178 14.65 10.49 -5.08
N GLU A 179 13.80 11.19 -5.84
CA GLU A 179 14.25 12.01 -6.97
C GLU A 179 15.12 13.19 -6.51
N GLU A 180 14.77 13.84 -5.41
CA GLU A 180 15.49 15.01 -4.85
C GLU A 180 16.82 14.62 -4.18
N GLU A 181 16.99 13.37 -3.77
CA GLU A 181 18.22 12.84 -3.15
C GLU A 181 19.28 12.38 -4.18
N LYS A 182 18.97 12.44 -5.49
CA LYS A 182 19.89 12.13 -6.61
C LYS A 182 20.66 13.36 -7.07
#